data_AF-A0AAD9XNE1-F1
#
_entry.id   AF-A0AAD9XNE1-F1
#
_cell.length_a   1.000
_cell.length_b   1.000
_cell.length_c   1.000
_cell.angle_alpha   90.00
_cell.angle_beta   90.00
_cell.angle_gamma   90.00
#
_symmetry.space_group_name_H-M   'P 1'
#
loop_
_entity.id
_entity.type
_entity.pdbx_description
1 polymer ?
#
loop_
_entity_poly.entity_id
_entity_poly.type
_entity_poly.pdbx_seq_one_letter_code
_entity_poly.pdbx_strand_id
1 'polypeptide(L)'
;MFISNQNKGIAKAMEIVYPNATHGLCGFHMVMNIKNRFKREDVTGIFKRASKCYKESEFIDEMNQFRRVHPKAYDYLMKIGKEKWSCAYSPVRRYDMLTSSIAECLNSCLRHARQMHVTALIEFIRDMMQKWFHDHLNHAETLRTQLTTWATTLLNQRNEEFTMFTVQPIDRNEFLVKDGDKDGMAGRPKKSRIPSSGEYRGKKSRTCSWCKQAGHDCQNCPTPLGFTVSSTSETQPTQTRKQHKCSGCRGLGHNKRICSHGQTSTTDLWHDEDVIGA
;
A
#
# COMPACT_ATOMS: atom_id res chain seq x y z
N MET A 1 4.68 10.19 20.46
CA MET A 1 5.13 9.87 19.09
C MET A 1 3.97 10.09 18.14
N PHE A 2 4.18 10.77 17.01
CA PHE A 2 3.18 10.90 15.94
C PHE A 2 3.52 10.00 14.78
N ILE A 3 2.51 9.46 14.10
CA ILE A 3 2.67 8.62 12.90
C ILE A 3 1.91 9.23 11.74
N SER A 4 2.63 9.55 10.67
CA SER A 4 2.02 10.12 9.47
C SER A 4 2.62 9.56 8.20
N ASN A 5 2.04 9.93 7.06
CA ASN A 5 2.70 9.73 5.77
C ASN A 5 3.99 10.57 5.65
N GLN A 6 4.73 10.39 4.56
CA GLN A 6 6.01 11.05 4.30
C GLN A 6 5.86 12.50 3.78
N ASN A 7 4.82 13.22 4.21
CA ASN A 7 4.61 14.61 3.82
C ASN A 7 5.60 15.54 4.56
N LYS A 8 6.44 16.25 3.80
CA LYS A 8 7.44 17.19 4.33
C LYS A 8 6.82 18.33 5.14
N GLY A 9 5.62 18.77 4.79
CA GLY A 9 4.91 19.81 5.53
C GLY A 9 4.55 19.37 6.94
N ILE A 10 4.16 18.10 7.11
CA ILE A 10 3.84 17.55 8.44
C ILE A 10 5.11 17.45 9.29
N ALA A 11 6.20 16.93 8.72
CA ALA A 11 7.47 16.82 9.44
C ALA A 11 7.95 18.20 9.94
N LYS A 12 7.91 19.22 9.07
CA LYS A 12 8.30 20.59 9.44
C LYS A 12 7.36 21.20 10.48
N ALA A 13 6.05 21.00 10.35
CA ALA A 13 5.09 21.50 11.33
C ALA A 13 5.31 20.85 12.71
N MET A 14 5.64 19.56 12.75
CA MET A 14 5.97 18.87 13.99
C MET A 14 7.23 19.43 14.65
N GLU A 15 8.30 19.68 13.88
CA GLU A 15 9.53 20.28 14.40
C GLU A 15 9.27 21.65 15.06
N ILE A 16 8.31 22.43 14.53
CA ILE A 16 7.96 23.75 15.03
C ILE A 16 7.02 23.68 16.25
N VAL A 17 5.92 22.92 16.14
CA VAL A 17 4.83 22.94 17.12
C VAL A 17 5.07 21.95 18.26
N TYR A 18 5.74 20.82 17.98
CA TYR A 18 5.98 19.74 18.92
C TYR A 18 7.44 19.26 18.87
N PRO A 19 8.43 20.12 19.19
CA PRO A 19 9.87 19.82 19.02
C PRO A 19 10.34 18.60 19.81
N ASN A 20 9.71 18.31 20.95
CA ASN A 20 10.05 17.17 21.81
C ASN A 20 9.35 15.86 21.38
N ALA A 21 8.48 15.90 20.37
CA ALA A 21 7.73 14.74 19.95
C ALA A 21 8.45 13.98 18.83
N THR A 22 8.63 12.66 19.02
CA THR A 22 9.14 11.79 17.96
C THR A 22 8.16 11.71 16.79
N HIS A 23 8.67 11.81 15.57
CA HIS A 23 7.95 11.53 14.33
C HIS A 23 8.30 10.16 13.75
N GLY A 24 7.29 9.32 13.56
CA GLY A 24 7.37 8.07 12.82
C GLY A 24 6.65 8.13 11.49
N LEU A 25 7.16 7.39 10.51
CA LEU A 25 6.50 7.18 9.24
C LEU A 25 5.55 5.99 9.33
N CYS A 26 4.36 6.18 8.77
CA CYS A 26 3.35 5.17 8.64
C CYS A 26 3.84 4.04 7.71
N GLY A 27 3.96 2.84 8.25
CA GLY A 27 4.36 1.62 7.53
C GLY A 27 3.48 1.30 6.32
N PHE A 28 2.17 1.57 6.38
CA PHE A 28 1.26 1.40 5.23
C PHE A 28 1.66 2.30 4.05
N HIS A 29 1.83 3.61 4.30
CA HIS A 29 2.28 4.57 3.30
C HIS A 29 3.70 4.26 2.81
N MET A 30 4.60 3.79 3.69
CA MET A 30 5.91 3.32 3.29
C MET A 30 5.82 2.14 2.33
N VAL A 31 4.97 1.13 2.61
CA VAL A 31 4.74 0.01 1.69
C VAL A 31 4.22 0.50 0.35
N MET A 32 3.27 1.44 0.31
CA MET A 32 2.77 2.03 -0.94
C MET A 32 3.88 2.75 -1.72
N ASN A 33 4.70 3.55 -1.04
CA ASN A 33 5.83 4.26 -1.67
C ASN A 33 6.85 3.27 -2.25
N ILE A 34 7.16 2.19 -1.52
CA ILE A 34 8.07 1.12 -1.96
C ILE A 34 7.47 0.39 -3.17
N LYS A 35 6.18 0.02 -3.13
CA LYS A 35 5.47 -0.61 -4.26
C LYS A 35 5.53 0.26 -5.50
N ASN A 36 5.24 1.55 -5.36
CA ASN A 36 5.23 2.48 -6.49
C ASN A 36 6.63 2.68 -7.09
N ARG A 37 7.67 2.72 -6.25
CA ARG A 37 9.06 2.94 -6.66
C ARG A 37 9.70 1.71 -7.30
N PHE A 38 9.62 0.57 -6.63
CA PHE A 38 10.36 -0.64 -7.02
C PHE A 38 9.50 -1.64 -7.78
N LYS A 39 8.17 -1.58 -7.65
CA LYS A 39 7.21 -2.47 -8.34
C LYS A 39 7.48 -3.96 -8.11
N ARG A 40 7.99 -4.32 -6.94
CA ARG A 40 8.23 -5.72 -6.55
C ARG A 40 7.68 -6.04 -5.17
N GLU A 41 7.08 -7.23 -5.03
CA GLU A 41 6.45 -7.64 -3.77
C GLU A 41 7.48 -8.14 -2.75
N ASP A 42 8.57 -8.79 -3.19
CA ASP A 42 9.66 -9.26 -2.34
C ASP A 42 10.28 -8.13 -1.51
N VAL A 43 10.57 -6.99 -2.14
CA VAL A 43 11.07 -5.77 -1.48
C VAL A 43 10.12 -5.32 -0.36
N THR A 44 8.82 -5.34 -0.62
CA THR A 44 7.81 -4.92 0.37
C THR A 44 7.63 -5.96 1.48
N GLY A 45 7.84 -7.23 1.16
CA GLY A 45 7.83 -8.33 2.13
C GLY A 45 8.98 -8.19 3.12
N ILE A 46 10.20 -7.99 2.61
CA ILE A 46 11.40 -7.78 3.43
C ILE A 46 11.25 -6.52 4.29
N PHE A 47 10.81 -5.40 3.72
CA PHE A 47 10.52 -4.18 4.48
C PHE A 47 9.54 -4.44 5.64
N LYS A 48 8.44 -5.15 5.39
CA LYS A 48 7.44 -5.44 6.43
C LYS A 48 8.03 -6.26 7.56
N ARG A 49 8.90 -7.24 7.27
CA ARG A 49 9.58 -8.04 8.30
C ARG A 49 10.54 -7.18 9.10
N ALA A 50 11.49 -6.52 8.43
CA ALA A 50 12.46 -5.64 9.06
C ALA A 50 11.79 -4.53 9.90
N SER A 51 10.71 -3.91 9.41
CA SER A 51 10.00 -2.84 10.14
C SER A 51 9.41 -3.31 11.48
N LYS A 52 9.14 -4.62 11.62
CA LYS A 52 8.48 -5.23 12.78
C LYS A 52 9.44 -5.92 13.74
N CYS A 53 10.71 -6.06 13.37
CA CYS A 53 11.73 -6.59 14.27
C CYS A 53 11.81 -5.72 15.53
N TYR A 54 11.73 -6.35 16.70
CA TYR A 54 11.89 -5.68 17.99
C TYR A 54 13.34 -5.74 18.50
N LYS A 55 14.09 -6.78 18.11
CA LYS A 55 15.52 -6.90 18.41
C LYS A 55 16.35 -6.28 17.29
N GLU A 56 17.42 -5.60 17.68
CA GLU A 56 18.37 -5.01 16.73
C GLU A 56 19.10 -6.08 15.90
N SER A 57 19.48 -7.21 16.50
CA SER A 57 20.13 -8.32 15.80
C SER A 57 19.28 -8.86 14.65
N GLU A 58 18.01 -9.17 14.92
CA GLU A 58 17.05 -9.64 13.91
C GLU A 58 16.86 -8.61 12.78
N PHE A 59 16.81 -7.33 13.13
CA PHE A 59 16.73 -6.27 12.13
C PHE A 59 17.98 -6.23 11.25
N ILE A 60 19.17 -6.30 11.86
CA ILE A 60 20.45 -6.26 11.15
C ILE A 60 20.54 -7.44 10.17
N ASP A 61 20.15 -8.64 10.59
CA ASP A 61 20.18 -9.84 9.76
C ASP A 61 19.28 -9.69 8.52
N GLU A 62 18.02 -9.27 8.71
CA GLU A 62 17.09 -8.98 7.61
C GLU A 62 17.63 -7.89 6.68
N MET A 63 18.23 -6.83 7.23
CA MET A 63 18.75 -5.72 6.44
C MET A 63 20.05 -6.06 5.70
N ASN A 64 20.88 -6.96 6.24
CA ASN A 64 22.06 -7.50 5.56
C ASN A 64 21.66 -8.37 4.36
N GLN A 65 20.67 -9.25 4.55
CA GLN A 65 20.09 -10.00 3.44
C GLN A 65 19.48 -9.06 2.40
N PHE A 66 18.75 -8.04 2.84
CA PHE A 66 18.13 -7.06 1.96
C PHE A 66 19.16 -6.28 1.13
N ARG A 67 20.30 -5.89 1.74
CA ARG A 67 21.39 -5.21 1.05
C ARG A 67 22.00 -6.07 -0.06
N ARG A 68 22.15 -7.37 0.17
CA ARG A 68 22.70 -8.32 -0.81
C ARG A 68 21.78 -8.50 -2.01
N VAL A 69 20.47 -8.65 -1.77
CA VAL A 69 19.51 -8.97 -2.83
C VAL A 69 19.00 -7.70 -3.55
N HIS A 70 18.83 -6.61 -2.82
CA HIS A 70 18.24 -5.35 -3.31
C HIS A 70 18.99 -4.11 -2.80
N PRO A 71 20.26 -3.89 -3.21
CA PRO A 71 21.09 -2.79 -2.71
C PRO A 71 20.44 -1.41 -2.89
N LYS A 72 19.84 -1.15 -4.07
CA LYS A 72 19.16 0.12 -4.34
C LYS A 72 17.96 0.39 -3.42
N ALA A 73 17.24 -0.67 -3.03
CA ALA A 73 16.08 -0.53 -2.14
C ALA A 73 16.53 -0.40 -0.68
N TYR A 74 17.61 -1.08 -0.30
CA TYR A 74 18.31 -0.88 0.97
C TYR A 74 18.74 0.57 1.14
N ASP A 75 19.48 1.13 0.18
CA ASP A 75 19.98 2.51 0.24
C ASP A 75 18.85 3.52 0.38
N TYR A 76 17.75 3.30 -0.35
CA TYR A 76 16.55 4.12 -0.24
C TYR A 76 15.96 4.11 1.17
N LEU A 77 15.82 2.94 1.81
CA LEU A 77 15.27 2.84 3.15
C LEU A 77 16.19 3.42 4.22
N MET A 78 17.51 3.21 4.08
CA MET A 78 18.50 3.77 5.01
C MET A 78 18.58 5.28 4.90
N LYS A 79 18.46 5.84 3.69
CA LYS A 79 18.39 7.29 3.47
C LYS A 79 17.18 7.95 4.15
N ILE A 80 16.09 7.23 4.34
CA ILE A 80 14.91 7.74 5.07
C ILE A 80 15.19 7.87 6.57
N GLY A 81 16.08 7.04 7.12
CA GLY A 81 16.32 6.91 8.55
C GLY A 81 15.54 5.74 9.15
N LYS A 82 16.25 4.74 9.66
CA LYS A 82 15.66 3.50 10.22
C LYS A 82 14.79 3.77 11.45
N GLU A 83 15.20 4.74 12.26
CA GLU A 83 14.49 5.23 13.45
C GLU A 83 13.07 5.73 13.15
N LYS A 84 12.80 6.13 11.90
CA LYS A 84 11.49 6.63 11.48
C LYS A 84 10.52 5.53 11.11
N TRP A 85 10.94 4.31 10.81
CA TRP A 85 10.04 3.27 10.32
C TRP A 85 10.21 1.89 10.97
N SER A 86 11.33 1.59 11.61
CA SER A 86 11.54 0.30 12.28
C SER A 86 11.16 0.34 13.76
N CYS A 87 10.66 -0.78 14.29
CA CYS A 87 10.43 -0.95 15.72
C CYS A 87 11.75 -0.99 16.50
N ALA A 88 12.74 -1.76 16.03
CA ALA A 88 14.02 -1.97 16.71
C ALA A 88 14.81 -0.68 16.98
N TYR A 89 14.80 0.29 16.05
CA TYR A 89 15.55 1.54 16.18
C TYR A 89 14.68 2.75 16.52
N SER A 90 13.40 2.54 16.80
CA SER A 90 12.53 3.63 17.19
C SER A 90 12.94 4.18 18.56
N PRO A 91 13.05 5.50 18.74
CA PRO A 91 13.38 6.08 20.05
C PRO A 91 12.25 5.91 21.07
N VAL A 92 11.06 5.51 20.62
CA VAL A 92 9.90 5.19 21.46
C VAL A 92 9.34 3.83 21.05
N ARG A 93 8.89 3.03 22.03
CA ARG A 93 8.23 1.74 21.78
C ARG A 93 6.99 1.92 20.91
N ARG A 94 6.96 1.26 19.75
CA ARG A 94 5.90 1.44 18.74
C ARG A 94 4.67 0.57 18.93
N TYR A 95 4.59 -0.31 19.93
CA TYR A 95 3.43 -1.17 20.30
C TYR A 95 2.39 -1.41 19.18
N ASP A 96 2.81 -1.98 18.04
CA ASP A 96 1.98 -2.19 16.84
C ASP A 96 1.29 -0.97 16.20
N MET A 97 1.52 0.24 16.71
CA MET A 97 1.28 1.51 16.01
C MET A 97 2.28 1.65 14.85
N LEU A 98 2.09 0.87 13.81
CA LEU A 98 2.87 0.94 12.57
C LEU A 98 2.10 1.61 11.44
N THR A 99 0.85 2.00 11.69
CA THR A 99 -0.05 2.54 10.68
C THR A 99 -0.85 3.70 11.23
N SER A 100 -1.14 4.70 10.39
CA SER A 100 -2.12 5.76 10.66
C SER A 100 -3.57 5.26 10.48
N SER A 101 -3.84 3.95 10.66
CA SER A 101 -5.10 3.30 10.30
C SER A 101 -6.31 3.96 10.96
N ILE A 102 -6.22 4.31 12.25
CA ILE A 102 -7.28 5.01 12.97
C ILE A 102 -7.58 6.37 12.33
N ALA A 103 -6.54 7.14 12.01
CA ALA A 103 -6.69 8.43 11.35
C ALA A 103 -7.27 8.29 9.93
N GLU A 104 -6.87 7.27 9.17
CA GLU A 104 -7.42 7.00 7.84
C GLU A 104 -8.89 6.56 7.90
N CYS A 105 -9.25 5.70 8.86
CA CYS A 105 -10.64 5.29 9.09
C CYS A 105 -11.52 6.50 9.41
N LEU A 106 -11.08 7.36 10.34
CA LEU A 106 -11.79 8.59 10.67
C LEU A 106 -11.88 9.53 9.45
N ASN A 107 -10.79 9.72 8.70
CA ASN A 107 -10.80 10.51 7.46
C ASN A 107 -11.80 9.98 6.43
N SER A 108 -11.98 8.66 6.35
CA SER A 108 -12.98 8.02 5.48
C SER A 108 -14.40 8.29 5.96
N CYS A 109 -14.68 8.13 7.26
CA CYS A 109 -15.98 8.47 7.85
C CYS A 109 -16.35 9.94 7.62
N LEU A 110 -15.36 10.83 7.72
CA LEU A 110 -15.53 12.28 7.58
C LEU A 110 -15.45 12.79 6.13
N ARG A 111 -15.33 11.90 5.13
CA ARG A 111 -15.03 12.30 3.75
C ARG A 111 -16.02 13.33 3.19
N HIS A 112 -17.32 13.12 3.42
CA HIS A 112 -18.37 14.03 2.94
C HIS A 112 -18.62 15.19 3.90
N ALA A 113 -18.60 14.94 5.22
CA ALA A 113 -18.83 15.96 6.24
C ALA A 113 -17.80 17.11 6.15
N ARG A 114 -16.56 16.82 5.75
CA ARG A 114 -15.52 17.86 5.55
C ARG A 114 -15.79 18.83 4.39
N GLN A 115 -16.76 18.53 3.52
CA GLN A 115 -17.17 19.41 2.43
C GLN A 115 -18.31 20.35 2.85
N MET A 116 -18.81 20.20 4.08
CA MET A 116 -19.90 21.00 4.63
C MET A 116 -19.36 22.16 5.48
N HIS A 117 -20.25 23.04 5.93
CA HIS A 117 -19.91 24.07 6.90
C HIS A 117 -19.34 23.48 8.20
N VAL A 118 -18.48 24.25 8.88
CA VAL A 118 -17.81 23.81 10.11
C VAL A 118 -18.80 23.36 11.20
N THR A 119 -19.95 24.02 11.30
CA THR A 119 -21.02 23.65 12.24
C THR A 119 -21.57 22.26 11.93
N ALA A 120 -21.92 21.98 10.68
CA ALA A 120 -22.40 20.68 10.24
C ALA A 120 -21.34 19.57 10.40
N LEU A 121 -20.06 19.88 10.16
CA LEU A 121 -18.96 18.93 10.40
C LEU A 121 -18.86 18.57 11.88
N ILE A 122 -18.93 19.54 12.79
CA ILE A 122 -18.86 19.31 14.24
C ILE A 122 -20.06 18.50 14.71
N GLU A 123 -21.26 18.83 14.24
CA GLU A 123 -22.48 18.06 14.56
C GLU A 123 -22.40 16.62 14.07
N PHE A 124 -21.88 16.39 12.86
CA PHE A 124 -21.65 15.05 12.33
C PHE A 124 -20.65 14.26 13.19
N ILE A 125 -19.53 14.88 13.59
CA ILE A 125 -18.54 14.22 14.46
C ILE A 125 -19.17 13.86 15.80
N ARG A 126 -19.93 14.77 16.40
CA ARG A 126 -20.64 14.54 17.68
C ARG A 126 -21.59 13.35 17.56
N ASP A 127 -22.48 13.37 16.58
CA ASP A 127 -23.48 12.32 16.36
C ASP A 127 -22.83 10.96 16.08
N MET A 128 -21.78 10.93 15.24
CA MET A 128 -21.01 9.71 14.96
C MET A 128 -20.37 9.13 16.22
N MET A 129 -19.68 9.96 17.01
CA MET A 129 -19.01 9.52 18.24
C MET A 129 -20.02 9.03 19.28
N GLN A 130 -21.15 9.75 19.44
CA GLN A 130 -22.22 9.36 20.36
C GLN A 130 -22.79 7.98 20.02
N LYS A 131 -23.14 7.75 18.75
CA LYS A 131 -23.62 6.44 18.28
C LYS A 131 -22.59 5.34 18.51
N TRP A 132 -21.32 5.59 18.14
CA TRP A 132 -20.25 4.61 18.34
C TRP A 132 -20.03 4.23 19.80
N PHE A 133 -20.05 5.20 20.72
CA PHE A 133 -19.91 4.90 22.15
C PHE A 133 -21.12 4.16 22.69
N HIS A 134 -22.32 4.57 22.30
CA HIS A 134 -23.55 3.87 22.68
C HIS A 134 -23.54 2.40 22.21
N ASP A 135 -23.23 2.16 20.92
CA ASP A 135 -23.14 0.82 20.35
C ASP A 135 -22.04 -0.02 21.03
N HIS A 136 -20.89 0.59 21.35
CA HIS A 136 -19.83 -0.10 22.08
C HIS A 136 -20.24 -0.50 23.49
N LEU A 137 -20.95 0.37 24.21
CA LEU A 137 -21.44 0.09 25.55
C LEU A 137 -22.46 -1.06 25.51
N ASN A 138 -23.46 -0.98 24.62
CA ASN A 138 -24.44 -2.05 24.44
C ASN A 138 -23.74 -3.38 24.08
N HIS A 139 -22.73 -3.35 23.21
CA HIS A 139 -21.98 -4.56 22.88
C HIS A 139 -21.18 -5.08 24.08
N ALA A 140 -20.54 -4.20 24.85
CA ALA A 140 -19.78 -4.58 26.05
C ALA A 140 -20.67 -5.28 27.09
N GLU A 141 -21.92 -4.83 27.26
CA GLU A 141 -22.89 -5.48 28.15
C GLU A 141 -23.24 -6.92 27.71
N THR A 142 -23.13 -7.23 26.41
CA THR A 142 -23.32 -8.60 25.92
C THR A 142 -22.13 -9.53 26.17
N LEU A 143 -20.96 -8.97 26.53
CA LEU A 143 -19.76 -9.77 26.74
C LEU A 143 -19.83 -10.54 28.07
N ARG A 144 -19.47 -11.82 28.01
CA ARG A 144 -19.40 -12.70 29.19
C ARG A 144 -18.00 -12.77 29.80
N THR A 145 -17.02 -12.19 29.11
CA THR A 145 -15.61 -12.20 29.51
C THR A 145 -15.12 -10.77 29.68
N GLN A 146 -14.07 -10.58 30.47
CA GLN A 146 -13.43 -9.26 30.63
C GLN A 146 -12.81 -8.72 29.33
N LEU A 147 -12.54 -9.60 28.36
CA LEU A 147 -12.00 -9.25 27.07
C LEU A 147 -13.09 -9.26 25.99
N THR A 148 -12.87 -8.49 24.93
CA THR A 148 -13.71 -8.54 23.72
C THR A 148 -13.74 -9.96 23.14
N THR A 149 -14.85 -10.33 22.49
CA THR A 149 -14.98 -11.65 21.83
C THR A 149 -13.79 -11.97 20.93
N TRP A 150 -13.33 -10.99 20.13
CA TRP A 150 -12.16 -11.15 19.28
C TRP A 150 -10.89 -11.49 20.07
N ALA A 151 -10.63 -10.76 21.17
CA ALA A 151 -9.44 -10.99 21.99
C ALA A 151 -9.51 -12.35 22.71
N THR A 152 -10.67 -12.70 23.26
CA THR A 152 -10.92 -14.02 23.87
C THR A 152 -10.70 -15.15 22.87
N THR A 153 -11.30 -15.06 21.67
CA THR A 153 -11.11 -16.06 20.62
C THR A 153 -9.65 -16.16 20.19
N LEU A 154 -8.96 -15.02 20.04
CA LEU A 154 -7.54 -15.02 19.67
C LEU A 154 -6.67 -15.66 20.75
N LEU A 155 -6.90 -15.36 22.03
CA LEU A 155 -6.16 -15.95 23.14
C LEU A 155 -6.42 -17.45 23.25
N ASN A 156 -7.68 -17.89 23.12
CA ASN A 156 -8.02 -19.31 23.14
C ASN A 156 -7.32 -20.06 21.99
N GLN A 157 -7.39 -19.51 20.77
CA GLN A 157 -6.68 -20.08 19.62
C GLN A 157 -5.17 -20.18 19.89
N ARG A 158 -4.56 -19.14 20.48
CA ARG A 158 -3.14 -19.16 20.81
C ARG A 158 -2.80 -20.15 21.90
N ASN A 159 -3.63 -20.26 22.93
CA ASN A 159 -3.44 -21.25 23.99
C ASN A 159 -3.52 -22.66 23.44
N GLU A 160 -4.48 -22.95 22.56
CA GLU A 160 -4.57 -24.24 21.85
C GLU A 160 -3.36 -24.49 20.96
N GLU A 161 -2.79 -23.47 20.31
CA GLU A 161 -1.52 -23.60 19.59
C GLU A 161 -0.36 -23.94 20.56
N PHE A 162 -0.31 -23.29 21.73
CA PHE A 162 0.78 -23.44 22.70
C PHE A 162 0.71 -24.74 23.53
N THR A 163 -0.47 -25.34 23.72
CA THR A 163 -0.57 -26.63 24.42
C THR A 163 0.17 -27.75 23.68
N MET A 164 0.42 -27.59 22.38
CA MET A 164 1.20 -28.52 21.57
C MET A 164 2.72 -28.27 21.65
N PHE A 165 3.16 -27.20 22.34
CA PHE A 165 4.58 -26.85 22.39
C PHE A 165 5.23 -27.55 23.60
N THR A 166 6.44 -28.08 23.40
CA THR A 166 7.25 -28.66 24.47
C THR A 166 8.41 -27.75 24.79
N VAL A 167 8.63 -27.48 26.08
CA VAL A 167 9.70 -26.59 26.56
C VAL A 167 10.79 -27.43 27.21
N GLN A 168 12.03 -27.30 26.73
CA GLN A 168 13.20 -27.99 27.25
C GLN A 168 14.20 -26.94 27.78
N PRO A 169 14.69 -27.07 29.03
CA PRO A 169 15.71 -26.16 29.54
C PRO A 169 17.03 -26.35 28.79
N ILE A 170 17.67 -25.26 28.38
CA ILE A 170 19.04 -25.25 27.85
C ILE A 170 20.00 -24.90 29.00
N ASP A 171 19.71 -23.82 29.72
CA ASP A 171 20.43 -23.41 30.93
C ASP A 171 19.47 -22.81 31.98
N ARG A 172 20.00 -22.06 32.97
CA ARG A 172 19.19 -21.46 34.04
C ARG A 172 18.19 -20.40 33.52
N ASN A 173 18.46 -19.79 32.37
CA ASN A 173 17.72 -18.65 31.83
C ASN A 173 17.22 -18.89 30.39
N GLU A 174 17.71 -19.90 29.68
CA GLU A 174 17.36 -20.20 28.29
C GLU A 174 16.59 -21.52 28.17
N PHE A 175 15.56 -21.51 27.31
CA PHE A 175 14.70 -22.66 27.05
C PHE A 175 14.47 -22.83 25.55
N LEU A 176 14.56 -24.06 25.08
CA LEU A 176 14.17 -24.47 23.74
C LEU A 176 12.67 -24.79 23.73
N VAL A 177 11.91 -24.14 22.85
CA VAL A 177 10.49 -24.42 22.66
C VAL A 177 10.30 -25.13 21.31
N LYS A 178 9.85 -26.39 21.33
CA LYS A 178 9.58 -27.20 20.13
C LYS A 178 8.08 -27.20 19.85
N ASP A 179 7.68 -26.93 18.62
CA ASP A 179 6.26 -26.73 18.25
C ASP A 179 5.59 -27.90 17.49
N GLY A 180 6.18 -29.08 17.56
CA GLY A 180 5.54 -30.34 17.18
C GLY A 180 5.44 -30.64 15.68
N ASP A 181 5.79 -29.71 14.76
CA ASP A 181 6.10 -29.96 13.32
C ASP A 181 6.26 -28.65 12.49
N LYS A 182 6.47 -27.48 13.12
CA LYS A 182 6.62 -26.18 12.45
C LYS A 182 7.97 -25.52 12.74
N ASP A 183 9.03 -26.32 12.83
CA ASP A 183 10.43 -25.85 12.77
C ASP A 183 10.79 -25.12 11.44
N GLY A 184 9.83 -24.99 10.52
CA GLY A 184 9.92 -24.20 9.29
C GLY A 184 9.60 -22.71 9.49
N MET A 185 10.65 -21.90 9.65
CA MET A 185 10.74 -20.44 9.42
C MET A 185 9.70 -19.56 10.13
N ALA A 186 10.18 -18.71 11.04
CA ALA A 186 9.42 -17.64 11.68
C ALA A 186 8.64 -16.79 10.64
N GLY A 187 7.31 -16.88 10.68
CA GLY A 187 6.42 -16.13 9.81
C GLY A 187 4.95 -16.24 10.24
N ARG A 188 4.25 -15.10 10.25
CA ARG A 188 2.81 -15.04 10.53
C ARG A 188 2.04 -15.85 9.46
N PRO A 189 1.11 -16.75 9.84
CA PRO A 189 0.25 -17.46 8.89
C PRO A 189 -0.48 -16.46 7.98
N LYS A 190 -0.53 -16.74 6.68
CA LYS A 190 -1.31 -15.94 5.72
C LYS A 190 -2.80 -16.10 6.05
N LYS A 191 -3.37 -15.14 6.79
CA LYS A 191 -4.82 -15.05 6.99
C LYS A 191 -5.47 -14.54 5.70
N SER A 192 -6.46 -15.26 5.19
CA SER A 192 -7.40 -14.70 4.21
C SER A 192 -8.16 -13.55 4.87
N ARG A 193 -8.29 -12.44 4.14
CA ARG A 193 -9.12 -11.30 4.56
C ARG A 193 -10.58 -11.76 4.56
N ILE A 194 -11.28 -11.57 5.67
CA ILE A 194 -12.73 -11.70 5.72
C ILE A 194 -13.32 -10.39 5.17
N PRO A 195 -14.08 -10.42 4.06
CA PRO A 195 -14.70 -9.23 3.51
C PRO A 195 -15.86 -8.74 4.39
N SER A 196 -16.10 -7.43 4.43
CA SER A 196 -17.31 -6.85 5.05
C SER A 196 -18.57 -7.22 4.24
N SER A 197 -19.77 -7.12 4.82
CA SER A 197 -21.03 -7.45 4.12
C SER A 197 -21.27 -6.68 2.79
N GLY A 198 -20.53 -5.59 2.53
CA GLY A 198 -20.55 -4.87 1.25
C GLY A 198 -19.49 -5.30 0.22
N GLU A 199 -18.58 -6.21 0.58
CA GLU A 199 -17.47 -6.67 -0.27
C GLU A 199 -17.76 -7.97 -1.04
N TYR A 200 -18.93 -8.59 -0.84
CA TYR A 200 -19.36 -9.73 -1.64
C TYR A 200 -19.63 -9.28 -3.08
N ARG A 201 -18.59 -9.34 -3.93
CA ARG A 201 -18.78 -9.37 -5.38
C ARG A 201 -19.10 -10.83 -5.73
N GLY A 202 -20.38 -11.16 -5.79
CA GLY A 202 -20.83 -12.36 -6.50
C GLY A 202 -20.11 -12.44 -7.85
N LYS A 203 -19.75 -13.66 -8.30
CA LYS A 203 -18.95 -13.90 -9.52
C LYS A 203 -19.42 -12.96 -10.63
N LYS A 204 -18.69 -11.84 -10.84
CA LYS A 204 -19.04 -10.89 -11.90
C LYS A 204 -18.81 -11.64 -13.19
N SER A 205 -19.88 -11.89 -13.93
CA SER A 205 -19.77 -12.45 -15.27
C SER A 205 -18.77 -11.59 -16.04
N ARG A 206 -17.74 -12.23 -16.60
CA ARG A 206 -16.71 -11.52 -17.38
C ARG A 206 -17.43 -10.89 -18.58
N THR A 207 -17.46 -9.56 -18.59
CA THR A 207 -17.92 -8.81 -19.76
C THR A 207 -16.73 -8.56 -20.67
N CYS A 208 -16.90 -8.89 -21.94
CA CYS A 208 -15.91 -8.63 -22.97
C CYS A 208 -15.65 -7.13 -23.03
N SER A 209 -14.40 -6.71 -22.86
CA SER A 209 -14.03 -5.28 -22.92
C SER A 209 -14.25 -4.66 -24.31
N TRP A 210 -14.52 -5.49 -25.32
CA TRP A 210 -14.76 -5.08 -26.70
C TRP A 210 -16.24 -4.89 -27.02
N CYS A 211 -17.04 -5.96 -27.01
CA CYS A 211 -18.47 -5.92 -27.36
C CYS A 211 -19.39 -5.65 -26.17
N LYS A 212 -18.83 -5.60 -24.95
CA LYS A 212 -19.53 -5.41 -23.67
C LYS A 212 -20.53 -6.51 -23.30
N GLN A 213 -20.59 -7.61 -24.05
CA GLN A 213 -21.41 -8.78 -23.71
C GLN A 213 -20.74 -9.65 -22.65
N ALA A 214 -21.56 -10.30 -21.82
CA ALA A 214 -21.12 -11.19 -20.75
C ALA A 214 -20.85 -12.62 -21.27
N GLY A 215 -19.90 -13.33 -20.69
CA GLY A 215 -19.65 -14.76 -20.96
C GLY A 215 -18.38 -15.09 -21.75
N HIS A 216 -17.65 -14.09 -22.25
CA HIS A 216 -16.36 -14.25 -22.93
C HIS A 216 -15.46 -13.02 -22.70
N ASP A 217 -14.17 -13.11 -23.02
CA ASP A 217 -13.23 -11.99 -22.97
C ASP A 217 -12.88 -11.47 -24.37
N CYS A 218 -12.13 -10.37 -24.45
CA CYS A 218 -11.82 -9.75 -25.74
C CYS A 218 -10.90 -10.58 -26.64
N GLN A 219 -10.24 -11.61 -26.10
CA GLN A 219 -9.42 -12.53 -26.90
C GLN A 219 -10.29 -13.56 -27.62
N ASN A 220 -11.41 -13.96 -27.00
CA ASN A 220 -12.36 -14.93 -27.55
C ASN A 220 -13.69 -14.27 -27.97
N CYS A 221 -13.66 -13.00 -28.37
CA CYS A 221 -14.85 -12.31 -28.85
C CYS A 221 -15.26 -12.86 -30.22
N PRO A 222 -16.49 -13.39 -30.39
CA PRO A 222 -16.96 -13.94 -31.66
C PRO A 222 -17.08 -12.88 -32.78
N THR A 223 -16.92 -11.61 -32.45
CA THR A 223 -16.79 -10.50 -33.41
C THR A 223 -15.52 -9.67 -33.13
N PRO A 224 -14.34 -10.15 -33.56
CA PRO A 224 -13.13 -9.32 -33.62
C PRO A 224 -13.21 -8.44 -34.88
N LEU A 225 -13.26 -7.11 -34.69
CA LEU A 225 -13.35 -6.02 -35.69
C LEU A 225 -13.59 -6.37 -37.17
N GLY A 226 -14.70 -5.87 -37.70
CA GLY A 226 -14.82 -5.59 -39.13
C GLY A 226 -16.18 -5.83 -39.78
N PHE A 227 -17.31 -5.50 -39.16
CA PHE A 227 -18.57 -5.33 -39.91
C PHE A 227 -19.40 -4.20 -39.30
N THR A 228 -19.42 -3.08 -40.02
CA THR A 228 -20.41 -2.01 -39.88
C THR A 228 -21.74 -2.49 -40.41
N VAL A 229 -22.81 -2.36 -39.61
CA VAL A 229 -24.14 -2.06 -40.14
C VAL A 229 -24.68 -0.88 -39.34
N SER A 230 -24.94 0.21 -40.05
CA SER A 230 -25.52 1.46 -39.56
C SER A 230 -27.04 1.41 -39.62
N SER A 231 -27.70 1.81 -38.53
CA SER A 231 -29.02 2.48 -38.48
C SER A 231 -29.34 2.70 -36.99
N THR A 232 -29.83 3.83 -36.47
CA THR A 232 -30.29 5.12 -37.00
C THR A 232 -30.32 6.11 -35.83
N SER A 233 -30.01 7.37 -36.12
CA SER A 233 -30.43 8.63 -35.48
C SER A 233 -30.51 8.75 -33.95
N GLU A 234 -29.67 9.61 -33.37
CA GLU A 234 -30.13 10.79 -32.62
C GLU A 234 -28.97 11.77 -32.33
N THR A 235 -29.31 13.05 -32.37
CA THR A 235 -28.43 14.22 -32.53
C THR A 235 -28.19 14.91 -31.18
N GLN A 236 -26.93 15.29 -30.84
CA GLN A 236 -26.49 16.48 -30.04
C GLN A 236 -25.03 16.34 -29.52
N PRO A 237 -24.38 17.40 -29.02
CA PRO A 237 -23.79 18.54 -29.71
C PRO A 237 -22.24 18.49 -29.76
N THR A 238 -21.68 19.26 -30.68
CA THR A 238 -20.25 19.38 -31.02
C THR A 238 -19.36 19.89 -29.87
N GLN A 239 -18.42 19.05 -29.42
CA GLN A 239 -17.18 19.51 -28.78
C GLN A 239 -16.03 19.41 -29.78
N THR A 240 -15.48 20.56 -30.20
CA THR A 240 -14.28 20.60 -31.05
C THR A 240 -13.07 20.05 -30.29
N ARG A 241 -12.72 18.79 -30.55
CA ARG A 241 -11.53 18.12 -30.01
C ARG A 241 -10.28 18.80 -30.59
N LYS A 242 -9.45 19.41 -29.73
CA LYS A 242 -8.14 19.96 -30.13
C LYS A 242 -7.33 18.88 -30.86
N GLN A 243 -7.05 19.11 -32.14
CA GLN A 243 -6.28 18.19 -32.97
C GLN A 243 -4.82 18.14 -32.47
N HIS A 244 -4.30 16.92 -32.27
CA HIS A 244 -2.91 16.72 -31.87
C HIS A 244 -1.98 16.87 -33.08
N LYS A 245 -0.80 17.48 -32.87
CA LYS A 245 0.23 17.68 -33.90
C LYS A 245 1.30 16.58 -33.82
N CYS A 246 1.70 16.07 -34.98
CA CYS A 246 2.78 15.11 -35.13
C CYS A 246 4.12 15.71 -34.68
N SER A 247 4.89 15.02 -33.84
CA SER A 247 6.20 15.52 -33.37
C SER A 247 7.31 15.45 -34.42
N GLY A 248 7.09 14.79 -35.56
CA GLY A 248 8.02 14.76 -36.70
C GLY A 248 7.81 15.91 -37.68
N CYS A 249 6.61 16.00 -38.27
CA CYS A 249 6.30 16.98 -39.32
C CYS A 249 5.37 18.13 -38.89
N ARG A 250 4.92 18.16 -37.62
CA ARG A 250 3.93 19.11 -37.07
C ARG A 250 2.53 19.09 -37.73
N GLY A 251 2.26 18.17 -38.66
CA GLY A 251 0.95 17.94 -39.25
C GLY A 251 -0.09 17.47 -38.23
N LEU A 252 -1.35 17.83 -38.45
CA LEU A 252 -2.46 17.54 -37.54
C LEU A 252 -3.06 16.15 -37.80
N GLY A 253 -3.55 15.49 -36.75
CA GLY A 253 -4.39 14.29 -36.87
C GLY A 253 -3.65 12.95 -36.95
N HIS A 254 -2.32 12.94 -36.88
CA HIS A 254 -1.51 11.72 -36.84
C HIS A 254 -0.28 11.88 -35.93
N ASN A 255 0.33 10.77 -35.52
CA ASN A 255 1.52 10.75 -34.68
C ASN A 255 2.78 10.35 -35.48
N LYS A 256 3.97 10.52 -34.88
CA LYS A 256 5.26 10.29 -35.56
C LYS A 256 5.44 8.87 -36.12
N ARG A 257 4.77 7.86 -35.57
CA ARG A 257 4.92 6.45 -35.99
C ARG A 257 4.19 6.12 -37.30
N ILE A 258 3.21 6.93 -37.68
CA ILE A 258 2.42 6.82 -38.91
C ILE A 258 2.69 8.00 -39.85
N CYS A 259 3.81 8.71 -39.63
CA CYS A 259 4.19 9.86 -40.45
C CYS A 259 4.94 9.39 -41.69
N SER A 260 4.43 9.74 -42.87
CA SER A 260 4.97 9.40 -44.19
C SER A 260 6.30 10.10 -44.54
N HIS A 261 6.78 11.04 -43.71
CA HIS A 261 8.03 11.79 -43.93
C HIS A 261 9.23 11.26 -43.11
N GLY A 262 9.17 10.03 -42.60
CA GLY A 262 10.11 9.54 -41.60
C GLY A 262 11.09 8.47 -42.09
N GLN A 263 11.85 8.69 -43.18
CA GLN A 263 13.07 7.92 -43.44
C GLN A 263 14.14 8.78 -44.12
N THR A 264 15.17 9.17 -43.36
CA THR A 264 16.52 9.37 -43.89
C THR A 264 17.54 8.86 -42.86
N SER A 265 18.21 7.80 -43.29
CA SER A 265 19.49 7.26 -42.82
C SER A 265 20.56 8.34 -42.68
N THR A 266 21.51 8.18 -41.75
CA THR A 266 22.92 8.51 -41.99
C THR A 266 23.80 7.76 -40.99
N THR A 267 24.64 6.93 -41.57
CA THR A 267 25.80 6.22 -41.03
C THR A 267 26.99 7.17 -40.84
N ASP A 268 27.92 6.75 -39.98
CA ASP A 268 29.36 7.07 -39.91
C ASP A 268 29.83 8.51 -39.64
N LEU A 269 30.63 8.68 -38.57
CA LEU A 269 32.09 8.91 -38.66
C LEU A 269 32.67 9.23 -37.27
N TRP A 270 33.60 8.38 -36.82
CA TRP A 270 34.62 8.71 -35.83
C TRP A 270 35.79 9.37 -36.56
N HIS A 271 36.28 10.52 -36.08
CA HIS A 271 37.70 10.89 -36.15
C HIS A 271 38.02 11.99 -35.12
N ASP A 272 38.87 11.58 -34.18
CA ASP A 272 40.01 12.22 -33.54
C ASP A 272 40.32 13.74 -33.63
N GLU A 273 40.95 14.14 -32.52
CA GLU A 273 42.00 15.15 -32.31
C GLU A 273 41.67 16.63 -32.01
N ASP A 274 42.16 17.01 -30.81
CA ASP A 274 42.82 18.25 -30.39
C ASP A 274 42.16 19.62 -30.62
N VAL A 275 42.13 20.42 -29.55
CA VAL A 275 42.87 21.70 -29.46
C VAL A 275 42.67 22.33 -28.07
N ILE A 276 43.82 22.66 -27.48
CA ILE A 276 44.10 23.47 -26.28
C ILE A 276 43.60 24.92 -26.47
N GLY A 277 43.18 25.61 -25.41
CA GLY A 277 43.22 27.08 -25.42
C GLY A 277 42.44 27.83 -24.34
N ALA A 278 43.18 28.27 -23.31
CA ALA A 278 42.95 29.38 -22.37
C ALA A 278 41.91 29.22 -21.25
#